data_AF-A0A0D7AY65-F1
#
_entry.id   AF-A0A0D7AY65-F1
#
_cell.length_a   1.000
_cell.length_b   1.000
_cell.length_c   1.000
_cell.angle_alpha   90.00
_cell.angle_beta   90.00
_cell.angle_gamma   90.00
#
_symmetry.space_group_name_H-M   'P 1'
#
loop_
_entity.id
_entity.type
_entity.pdbx_description
1 polymer ?
#
loop_
_entity_poly.entity_id
_entity_poly.type
_entity_poly.pdbx_seq_one_letter_code
_entity_poly.pdbx_strand_id
1 'polypeptide(L)'
;MFVKWGNQKFTFDVAVETCLGSLIAQISQETGLQEFKLIYKGAVLKDENLPLSAYHLRSASTLTLLPTVDAPGPPAPSTDKSSQHGSSVIRQELNTIRESLVPSLSTFLETLPSQGSSSPPMQKEHVRLGELLLQALLRLDGVSTDGDDQRAERKAAVKEVQGLLDTLDAAWTSSK
;
A
#
# COMPACT_ATOMS: atom_id res chain seq x y z
N MET A 1 13.16 8.64 -29.46
CA MET A 1 12.11 8.95 -28.45
C MET A 1 12.45 8.33 -27.12
N PHE A 2 11.99 8.91 -26.02
CA PHE A 2 12.24 8.39 -24.67
C PHE A 2 10.93 7.92 -24.05
N VAL A 3 10.94 6.71 -23.50
CA VAL A 3 9.79 6.16 -22.76
C VAL A 3 10.22 5.94 -21.32
N LYS A 4 9.56 6.58 -20.39
CA LYS A 4 9.76 6.41 -18.96
C LYS A 4 8.77 5.35 -18.45
N TRP A 5 9.28 4.31 -17.81
CA TRP A 5 8.49 3.31 -17.13
C TRP A 5 8.99 3.17 -15.69
N GLY A 6 8.18 3.59 -14.72
CA GLY A 6 8.60 3.68 -13.32
C GLY A 6 9.87 4.53 -13.16
N ASN A 7 10.93 3.92 -12.64
CA ASN A 7 12.25 4.55 -12.49
C ASN A 7 13.22 4.27 -13.65
N GLN A 8 12.78 3.55 -14.69
CA GLN A 8 13.60 3.20 -15.85
C GLN A 8 13.25 4.08 -17.05
N LYS A 9 14.25 4.42 -17.85
CA LYS A 9 14.11 5.20 -19.08
C LYS A 9 14.64 4.39 -20.25
N PHE A 10 13.75 4.06 -21.16
CA PHE A 10 14.04 3.32 -22.38
C PHE A 10 14.15 4.30 -23.55
N THR A 11 15.08 4.03 -24.46
CA THR A 11 15.28 4.86 -25.66
C THR A 11 14.87 4.05 -26.87
N PHE A 12 13.87 4.53 -27.59
CA PHE A 12 13.34 3.88 -28.79
C PHE A 12 13.65 4.76 -30.00
N ASP A 13 14.30 4.19 -30.99
CA ASP A 13 14.49 4.83 -32.29
C ASP A 13 13.29 4.47 -33.18
N VAL A 14 12.33 5.40 -33.28
CA VAL A 14 11.08 5.21 -34.02
C VAL A 14 10.81 6.47 -34.83
N ALA A 15 10.43 6.28 -36.10
CA ALA A 15 10.09 7.39 -36.98
C ALA A 15 8.75 8.01 -36.58
N VAL A 16 8.62 9.33 -36.69
CA VAL A 16 7.38 10.07 -36.33
C VAL A 16 6.21 9.81 -37.28
N GLU A 17 6.50 9.17 -38.42
CA GLU A 17 5.54 8.76 -39.45
C GLU A 17 4.93 7.39 -39.14
N THR A 18 5.51 6.64 -38.20
CA THR A 18 5.00 5.33 -37.82
C THR A 18 3.72 5.48 -36.98
N CYS A 19 2.83 4.49 -37.07
CA CYS A 19 1.61 4.42 -36.25
C CYS A 19 1.94 4.13 -34.77
N LEU A 20 1.07 4.61 -33.88
CA LEU A 20 1.18 4.36 -32.43
C LEU A 20 1.24 2.86 -32.11
N GLY A 21 0.49 2.02 -32.84
CA GLY A 21 0.48 0.56 -32.65
C GLY A 21 1.84 -0.09 -32.86
N SER A 22 2.66 0.39 -33.80
CA SER A 22 4.01 -0.15 -34.01
C SER A 22 4.96 0.22 -32.87
N LEU A 23 4.81 1.43 -32.31
CA LEU A 23 5.54 1.84 -31.12
C LEU A 23 5.11 1.01 -29.90
N ILE A 24 3.81 0.76 -29.75
CA ILE A 24 3.26 -0.11 -28.70
C ILE A 24 3.84 -1.52 -28.84
N ALA A 25 3.88 -2.11 -30.03
CA ALA A 25 4.46 -3.43 -30.25
C ALA A 25 5.96 -3.49 -29.89
N GLN A 26 6.72 -2.47 -30.27
CA GLN A 26 8.16 -2.40 -29.96
C GLN A 26 8.42 -2.25 -28.46
N ILE A 27 7.61 -1.41 -27.79
CA ILE A 27 7.66 -1.25 -26.33
C ILE A 27 7.26 -2.55 -25.64
N SER A 28 6.20 -3.23 -26.11
CA SER A 28 5.74 -4.51 -25.59
C SER A 28 6.82 -5.58 -25.67
N GLN A 29 7.55 -5.64 -26.79
CA GLN A 29 8.65 -6.57 -27.01
C GLN A 29 9.84 -6.31 -26.08
N GLU A 30 10.22 -5.04 -25.88
CA GLU A 30 11.36 -4.67 -25.02
C GLU A 30 11.03 -4.75 -23.51
N THR A 31 9.79 -4.44 -23.13
CA THR A 31 9.37 -4.39 -21.71
C THR A 31 8.67 -5.66 -21.23
N GLY A 32 8.23 -6.53 -22.15
CA GLY A 32 7.43 -7.72 -21.88
C GLY A 32 5.97 -7.43 -21.50
N LEU A 33 5.52 -6.18 -21.63
CA LEU A 33 4.16 -5.76 -21.22
C LEU A 33 3.16 -5.93 -22.35
N GLN A 34 2.09 -6.70 -22.12
CA GLN A 34 1.04 -6.91 -23.12
C GLN A 34 0.01 -5.78 -23.15
N GLU A 35 -0.32 -5.19 -21.99
CA GLU A 35 -1.27 -4.07 -21.89
C GLU A 35 -0.68 -2.91 -21.11
N PHE A 36 -0.64 -1.74 -21.73
CA PHE A 36 -0.16 -0.50 -21.11
C PHE A 36 -0.73 0.74 -21.81
N LYS A 37 -0.79 1.85 -21.07
CA LYS A 37 -1.19 3.16 -21.54
C LYS A 37 0.05 4.03 -21.70
N LEU A 38 0.13 4.74 -22.83
CA LEU A 38 1.15 5.75 -23.05
C LEU A 38 0.57 7.12 -22.73
N ILE A 39 1.32 7.94 -22.01
CA ILE A 39 0.93 9.29 -21.62
C ILE A 39 1.95 10.26 -22.20
N TYR A 40 1.46 11.27 -22.91
CA TYR A 40 2.28 12.35 -23.45
C TYR A 40 1.69 13.70 -23.07
N LYS A 41 2.48 14.55 -22.41
CA LYS A 41 2.04 15.89 -21.96
C LYS A 41 0.69 15.88 -21.22
N GLY A 42 0.44 14.83 -20.42
CA GLY A 42 -0.81 14.67 -19.66
C GLY A 42 -1.99 14.08 -20.45
N ALA A 43 -1.85 13.86 -21.76
CA ALA A 43 -2.84 13.16 -22.56
C ALA A 43 -2.53 11.66 -22.64
N VAL A 44 -3.53 10.82 -22.39
CA VAL A 44 -3.44 9.37 -22.60
C VAL A 44 -3.62 9.09 -24.09
N LEU A 45 -2.61 8.49 -24.70
CA LEU A 45 -2.63 8.01 -26.07
C LEU A 45 -3.42 6.69 -26.10
N LYS A 46 -4.52 6.64 -26.85
CA LYS A 46 -5.42 5.49 -26.89
C LYS A 46 -5.61 4.89 -28.29
N ASP A 47 -5.40 5.67 -29.35
CA ASP A 47 -5.66 5.23 -30.72
C ASP A 47 -4.38 4.68 -31.37
N GLU A 48 -4.29 3.36 -31.42
CA GLU A 48 -3.20 2.59 -32.03
C GLU A 48 -3.03 2.81 -33.54
N ASN A 49 -4.08 3.27 -34.24
CA ASN A 49 -4.07 3.48 -35.69
C ASN A 49 -3.62 4.90 -36.11
N LEU A 50 -3.47 5.84 -35.16
CA LEU A 50 -3.04 7.19 -35.49
C LEU A 50 -1.51 7.28 -35.58
N PRO A 51 -0.96 8.04 -36.54
CA PRO A 51 0.48 8.30 -36.60
C PRO A 51 0.90 9.11 -35.37
N LEU A 52 2.14 8.89 -34.91
CA LEU A 52 2.69 9.61 -33.76
C LEU A 52 2.61 11.15 -33.93
N SER A 53 2.73 11.62 -35.18
CA SER A 53 2.57 13.02 -35.56
C SER A 53 1.19 13.61 -35.23
N ALA A 54 0.11 12.82 -35.28
CA ALA A 54 -1.25 13.28 -34.92
C ALA A 54 -1.36 13.64 -33.44
N TYR A 55 -0.54 13.00 -32.59
CA TYR A 55 -0.41 13.29 -31.17
C TYR A 55 0.67 14.32 -30.85
N HIS A 56 1.20 15.01 -31.87
CA HIS A 56 2.30 15.97 -31.75
C HIS A 56 3.58 15.35 -31.16
N LEU A 57 3.78 14.05 -31.36
CA LEU A 57 4.96 13.34 -30.93
C LEU A 57 6.10 13.58 -31.94
N ARG A 58 7.26 13.92 -31.40
CA ARG A 58 8.51 14.22 -32.11
C ARG A 58 9.61 13.28 -31.62
N SER A 59 10.69 13.09 -32.37
CA SER A 59 11.80 12.18 -32.00
C SER A 59 12.42 12.44 -30.61
N ALA A 60 12.35 13.67 -30.09
CA ALA A 60 12.80 14.06 -28.75
C ALA A 60 11.70 14.04 -27.66
N SER A 61 10.54 13.44 -27.96
CA SER A 61 9.40 13.39 -27.02
C SER A 61 9.64 12.38 -25.89
N THR A 62 9.22 12.75 -24.69
CA THR A 62 9.23 11.88 -23.51
C THR A 62 7.82 11.39 -23.24
N LEU A 63 7.63 10.08 -23.39
CA LEU A 63 6.40 9.35 -23.10
C LEU A 63 6.51 8.73 -21.72
N THR A 64 5.39 8.64 -21.01
CA THR A 64 5.28 7.87 -19.78
C THR A 64 4.47 6.61 -20.05
N LEU A 65 5.04 5.46 -19.73
CA LEU A 65 4.41 4.15 -19.86
C LEU A 65 3.78 3.76 -18.54
N LEU A 66 2.51 3.36 -18.59
CA LEU A 66 1.77 2.86 -17.46
C LEU A 66 1.22 1.45 -17.76
N PRO A 67 1.75 0.37 -17.15
CA PRO A 67 1.20 -0.97 -17.36
C PRO A 67 -0.23 -1.05 -16.80
N THR A 68 -1.14 -1.61 -17.61
CA THR A 68 -2.53 -1.87 -17.23
C THR A 68 -2.73 -3.36 -17.19
N VAL A 69 -2.36 -3.99 -16.08
CA VAL A 69 -2.74 -5.39 -15.85
C VAL A 69 -4.19 -5.39 -15.32
N ASP A 70 -5.13 -5.86 -16.12
CA ASP A 70 -6.50 -6.16 -15.69
C ASP A 70 -6.60 -7.66 -15.40
N ALA A 71 -6.70 -8.03 -14.13
CA ALA A 71 -7.56 -9.14 -13.76
C ALA A 71 -9.01 -8.66 -14.01
N PRO A 72 -9.89 -9.48 -14.60
CA PRO A 72 -11.17 -9.02 -15.13
C PRO A 72 -12.12 -8.48 -14.05
N GLY A 73 -12.52 -7.20 -14.16
CA GLY A 73 -13.70 -6.63 -13.48
C GLY A 73 -13.84 -5.10 -13.57
N PRO A 74 -14.96 -4.52 -14.08
CA PRO A 74 -15.15 -3.06 -14.18
C PRO A 74 -15.96 -2.48 -13.00
N PRO A 75 -16.09 -1.14 -12.80
CA PRO A 75 -15.25 0.00 -13.23
C PRO A 75 -14.88 0.98 -12.06
N ALA A 76 -14.04 1.97 -12.37
CA ALA A 76 -13.90 3.31 -11.74
C ALA A 76 -12.59 3.61 -10.92
N PRO A 77 -12.15 4.88 -10.92
CA PRO A 77 -10.73 5.29 -10.86
C PRO A 77 -10.25 5.63 -9.46
N SER A 78 -8.94 5.49 -9.21
CA SER A 78 -8.09 6.44 -8.46
C SER A 78 -6.66 5.89 -8.43
N THR A 79 -5.68 6.61 -8.99
CA THR A 79 -4.65 7.30 -8.18
C THR A 79 -4.27 6.50 -6.93
N ASP A 80 -3.15 5.77 -6.96
CA ASP A 80 -1.98 6.05 -6.10
C ASP A 80 -0.94 4.90 -6.17
N LYS A 81 0.28 5.18 -6.62
CA LYS A 81 1.39 4.20 -6.54
C LYS A 81 2.62 4.73 -5.79
N SER A 82 2.55 5.95 -5.23
CA SER A 82 3.55 6.44 -4.26
C SER A 82 3.03 6.42 -2.82
N SER A 83 1.71 6.35 -2.60
CA SER A 83 1.07 6.22 -1.29
C SER A 83 1.00 4.80 -0.72
N GLN A 84 1.41 3.77 -1.46
CA GLN A 84 1.24 2.37 -1.03
C GLN A 84 2.21 1.94 0.08
N HIS A 85 3.38 2.55 0.21
CA HIS A 85 4.37 2.09 1.17
C HIS A 85 3.91 2.34 2.62
N GLY A 86 3.37 3.54 2.91
CA GLY A 86 2.85 3.88 4.24
C GLY A 86 1.63 3.04 4.63
N SER A 87 0.64 2.93 3.74
CA SER A 87 -0.57 2.14 3.98
C SER A 87 -0.29 0.63 4.10
N SER A 88 0.64 0.08 3.31
CA SER A 88 1.02 -1.33 3.41
C SER A 88 1.67 -1.65 4.76
N VAL A 89 2.53 -0.77 5.29
CA VAL A 89 3.17 -0.98 6.60
C VAL A 89 2.13 -0.90 7.71
N ILE A 90 1.24 0.10 7.68
CA ILE A 90 0.16 0.23 8.68
C ILE A 90 -0.72 -1.03 8.71
N ARG A 91 -1.11 -1.54 7.53
CA ARG A 91 -1.91 -2.76 7.41
C ARG A 91 -1.18 -4.00 7.91
N GLN A 92 0.11 -4.12 7.60
CA GLN A 92 0.91 -5.27 8.02
C GLN A 92 1.12 -5.31 9.54
N GLU A 93 1.35 -4.14 10.15
CA GLU A 93 1.41 -4.02 11.61
C GLU A 93 0.08 -4.41 12.26
N LEU A 94 -1.05 -3.89 11.75
CA LEU A 94 -2.37 -4.29 12.23
C LEU A 94 -2.63 -5.78 12.08
N ASN A 95 -2.23 -6.39 10.97
CA ASN A 95 -2.41 -7.83 10.78
C ASN A 95 -1.60 -8.62 11.81
N THR A 96 -0.36 -8.21 12.07
CA THR A 96 0.50 -8.84 13.08
C THR A 96 -0.12 -8.75 14.49
N ILE A 97 -0.71 -7.60 14.82
CA ILE A 97 -1.43 -7.41 16.08
C ILE A 97 -2.66 -8.31 16.16
N ARG A 98 -3.44 -8.40 15.08
CA ARG A 98 -4.63 -9.26 15.04
C ARG A 98 -4.30 -10.75 15.12
N GLU A 99 -3.23 -11.20 14.48
CA GLU A 99 -2.85 -12.61 14.45
C GLU A 99 -2.13 -13.05 15.73
N SER A 100 -1.43 -12.15 16.42
CA SER A 100 -0.63 -12.50 17.59
C SER A 100 -1.20 -11.94 18.90
N LEU A 101 -1.47 -10.64 18.95
CA LEU A 101 -1.84 -9.93 20.18
C LEU A 101 -3.31 -10.16 20.56
N VAL A 102 -4.24 -10.16 19.61
CA VAL A 102 -5.67 -10.41 19.87
C VAL A 102 -5.94 -11.80 20.47
N PRO A 103 -5.40 -12.93 19.94
CA PRO A 103 -5.63 -14.23 20.57
C PRO A 103 -4.92 -14.34 21.93
N SER A 104 -3.75 -13.74 22.09
CA SER A 104 -3.04 -13.71 23.38
C SER A 104 -3.83 -12.92 24.43
N LEU A 105 -4.37 -11.74 24.06
CA LEU A 105 -5.24 -10.94 24.91
C LEU A 105 -6.52 -11.70 25.26
N SER A 106 -7.17 -12.34 24.28
CA SER A 106 -8.41 -13.10 24.52
C SER A 106 -8.19 -14.24 25.51
N THR A 107 -7.11 -15.02 25.32
CA THR A 107 -6.71 -16.09 26.25
C THR A 107 -6.40 -15.54 27.65
N PHE A 108 -5.73 -14.39 27.72
CA PHE A 108 -5.46 -13.71 28.97
C PHE A 108 -6.76 -13.29 29.68
N LEU A 109 -7.71 -12.68 28.97
CA LEU A 109 -9.00 -12.26 29.51
C LEU A 109 -9.85 -13.43 30.02
N GLU A 110 -9.81 -14.59 29.36
CA GLU A 110 -10.50 -15.81 29.82
C GLU A 110 -9.86 -16.42 31.07
N THR A 111 -8.53 -16.34 31.19
CA THR A 111 -7.79 -16.93 32.32
C THR A 111 -7.72 -16.02 33.54
N LEU A 112 -7.77 -14.70 33.33
CA LEU A 112 -7.70 -13.68 34.38
C LEU A 112 -8.73 -13.83 35.51
N PRO A 113 -10.04 -14.05 35.29
CA PRO A 113 -11.00 -14.23 36.38
C PRO A 113 -10.75 -15.49 37.21
N SER A 114 -10.06 -16.49 36.65
CA SER A 114 -9.76 -17.77 37.34
C SER A 114 -8.45 -17.72 38.12
N GLN A 115 -7.44 -16.99 37.62
CA GLN A 115 -6.10 -16.91 38.22
C GLN A 115 -5.92 -15.67 39.10
N GLY A 116 -6.68 -14.61 38.84
CA GLY A 116 -6.57 -13.31 39.49
C GLY A 116 -5.32 -12.52 39.08
N SER A 117 -5.43 -11.19 39.11
CA SER A 117 -4.34 -10.23 38.84
C SER A 117 -3.15 -10.33 39.79
N SER A 118 -3.31 -10.98 40.94
CA SER A 118 -2.25 -11.17 41.94
C SER A 118 -1.29 -12.32 41.60
N SER A 119 -1.63 -13.16 40.62
CA SER A 119 -0.80 -14.30 40.27
C SER A 119 0.45 -13.86 39.45
N PRO A 120 1.66 -14.36 39.78
CA PRO A 120 2.89 -14.04 39.05
C PRO A 120 2.84 -14.28 37.53
N PRO A 121 2.22 -15.36 37.00
CA PRO A 121 2.12 -15.55 35.55
C PRO A 121 1.22 -14.49 34.89
N MET A 122 0.11 -14.09 35.54
CA MET A 122 -0.78 -13.06 34.99
C MET A 122 -0.11 -11.68 34.98
N GLN A 123 0.69 -11.35 36.00
CA GLN A 123 1.46 -10.10 36.03
C GLN A 123 2.47 -10.02 34.89
N LYS A 124 3.20 -11.12 34.64
CA LYS A 124 4.15 -11.20 33.53
C LYS A 124 3.45 -11.06 32.19
N GLU A 125 2.31 -11.72 32.01
CA GLU A 125 1.58 -11.68 30.74
C GLU A 125 0.94 -10.31 30.49
N HIS A 126 0.41 -9.66 31.53
CA HIS A 126 -0.07 -8.29 31.46
C HIS A 126 1.02 -7.32 31.00
N VAL A 127 2.21 -7.37 31.63
CA VAL A 127 3.35 -6.52 31.25
C VAL A 127 3.79 -6.83 29.82
N ARG A 128 3.93 -8.10 29.46
CA ARG A 128 4.32 -8.54 28.12
C ARG A 128 3.36 -8.03 27.04
N LEU A 129 2.06 -8.19 27.24
CA LEU A 129 1.03 -7.72 26.29
C LEU A 129 1.04 -6.20 26.19
N GLY A 130 1.16 -5.50 27.32
CA GLY A 130 1.28 -4.05 27.38
C GLY A 130 2.48 -3.54 26.59
N GLU A 131 3.67 -4.12 26.79
CA GLU A 131 4.90 -3.76 26.07
C GLU A 131 4.76 -3.99 24.56
N LEU A 132 4.22 -5.13 24.14
CA LEU A 132 4.03 -5.46 22.72
C LEU A 132 3.05 -4.49 22.03
N LEU A 133 1.94 -4.14 22.70
CA LEU A 133 0.99 -3.15 22.20
C LEU A 133 1.61 -1.75 22.14
N LEU A 134 2.40 -1.35 23.15
CA LEU A 134 3.11 -0.07 23.16
C LEU A 134 4.15 0.02 22.03
N GLN A 135 4.89 -1.06 21.80
CA GLN A 135 5.86 -1.14 20.72
C GLN A 135 5.16 -1.06 19.35
N ALA A 136 3.98 -1.68 19.20
CA ALA A 136 3.18 -1.58 17.99
C ALA A 136 2.67 -0.15 17.73
N LEU A 137 2.23 0.56 18.77
CA LEU A 137 1.88 1.98 18.68
C LEU A 137 3.04 2.84 18.19
N LEU A 138 4.23 2.62 18.75
CA LEU A 138 5.42 3.39 18.37
C LEU A 138 5.80 3.15 16.90
N ARG A 139 5.67 1.91 16.43
CA ARG A 139 5.88 1.57 15.01
C ARG A 139 4.85 2.24 14.11
N LEU A 140 3.57 2.23 14.50
CA LEU A 140 2.50 2.90 13.76
C LEU A 140 2.70 4.43 13.72
N ASP A 141 3.15 5.05 14.81
CA ASP A 141 3.38 6.49 14.88
C ASP A 141 4.58 6.94 14.01
N GLY A 142 5.62 6.10 13.94
CA GLY A 142 6.80 6.30 13.11
C GLY A 142 6.59 6.16 11.60
N VAL A 143 5.42 5.73 11.13
CA VAL A 143 5.12 5.65 9.70
C VAL A 143 4.86 7.04 9.12
N SER A 144 5.71 7.47 8.19
CA SER A 144 5.49 8.67 7.37
C SER A 144 4.26 8.48 6.47
N THR A 145 3.28 9.37 6.60
CA THR A 145 2.03 9.34 5.82
C THR A 145 1.99 10.56 4.91
N ASP A 146 1.96 10.36 3.59
CA ASP A 146 2.04 11.44 2.59
C ASP A 146 0.65 11.89 2.08
N GLY A 147 -0.44 11.38 2.65
CA GLY A 147 -1.81 11.69 2.22
C GLY A 147 -2.84 11.60 3.34
N ASP A 148 -4.01 12.21 3.11
CA ASP A 148 -5.10 12.28 4.09
C ASP A 148 -5.66 10.88 4.41
N ASP A 149 -5.81 10.03 3.41
CA ASP A 149 -6.24 8.63 3.57
C ASP A 149 -5.26 7.81 4.42
N GLN A 150 -3.95 7.97 4.22
CA GLN A 150 -2.93 7.29 5.03
C GLN A 150 -2.93 7.79 6.48
N ARG A 151 -3.18 9.09 6.71
CA ARG A 151 -3.34 9.64 8.06
C ARG A 151 -4.57 9.07 8.74
N ALA A 152 -5.69 8.96 8.01
CA ALA A 152 -6.91 8.36 8.52
C ALA A 152 -6.70 6.89 8.89
N GLU A 153 -6.00 6.13 8.04
CA GLU A 153 -5.66 4.73 8.26
C GLU A 153 -4.71 4.54 9.45
N ARG A 154 -3.67 5.37 9.58
CA ARG A 154 -2.79 5.39 10.76
C ARG A 154 -3.59 5.66 12.02
N LYS A 155 -4.49 6.64 11.99
CA LYS A 155 -5.32 7.00 13.14
C LYS A 155 -6.29 5.89 13.52
N ALA A 156 -6.88 5.20 12.53
CA ALA A 156 -7.72 4.02 12.76
C ALA A 156 -6.91 2.89 13.42
N ALA A 157 -5.70 2.62 12.91
CA ALA A 157 -4.81 1.61 13.47
C ALA A 157 -4.41 1.92 14.92
N VAL A 158 -3.98 3.16 15.18
CA VAL A 158 -3.65 3.64 16.53
C VAL A 158 -4.84 3.49 17.46
N LYS A 159 -6.05 3.87 17.03
CA LYS A 159 -7.27 3.75 17.83
C LYS A 159 -7.60 2.30 18.18
N GLU A 160 -7.35 1.37 17.27
CA GLU A 160 -7.56 -0.06 17.53
C GLU A 160 -6.58 -0.59 18.59
N VAL A 161 -5.29 -0.30 18.47
CA VAL A 161 -4.28 -0.71 19.46
C VAL A 161 -4.54 -0.08 20.82
N GLN A 162 -4.93 1.20 20.85
CA GLN A 162 -5.37 1.88 22.08
C GLN A 162 -6.59 1.20 22.70
N GLY A 163 -7.57 0.76 21.91
CA GLY A 163 -8.72 0.02 22.41
C GLY A 163 -8.36 -1.35 23.03
N LEU A 164 -7.37 -2.04 22.45
CA LEU A 164 -6.86 -3.29 23.02
C LEU A 164 -6.13 -3.05 24.35
N LEU A 165 -5.33 -1.99 24.43
CA LEU A 165 -4.68 -1.57 25.69
C LEU A 165 -5.70 -1.21 26.77
N ASP A 166 -6.72 -0.43 26.43
CA ASP A 166 -7.78 -0.05 27.36
C ASP A 166 -8.53 -1.28 27.88
N THR A 167 -8.84 -2.24 26.99
CA THR A 167 -9.47 -3.51 27.37
C THR A 167 -8.59 -4.33 28.32
N LEU A 168 -7.28 -4.40 28.03
CA LEU A 168 -6.30 -5.10 28.88
C LEU A 168 -6.25 -4.48 30.29
N ASP A 169 -6.11 -3.15 30.37
CA ASP A 169 -5.99 -2.43 31.64
C ASP A 169 -7.30 -2.44 32.45
N ALA A 170 -8.45 -2.29 31.77
CA ALA A 170 -9.76 -2.39 32.39
C ALA A 170 -10.01 -3.76 33.01
N ALA A 171 -9.66 -4.84 32.30
CA ALA A 171 -9.78 -6.20 32.82
C ALA A 171 -8.82 -6.43 34.00
N TRP A 172 -7.60 -5.92 33.90
CA TRP A 172 -6.60 -5.99 34.96
C TRP A 172 -7.08 -5.28 36.24
N THR A 173 -7.56 -4.05 36.09
CA THR A 173 -8.08 -3.23 37.20
C THR A 173 -9.33 -3.84 37.82
N SER A 174 -10.19 -4.46 37.00
CA SER A 174 -11.39 -5.17 37.49
C SER A 174 -11.07 -6.47 38.25
N SER A 175 -9.90 -7.06 38.00
CA SER A 175 -9.43 -8.29 38.66
C SER A 175 -8.61 -8.01 39.93
N LYS A 176 -8.38 -6.74 40.26
CA LYS A 176 -7.58 -6.31 41.41
C LYS A 176 -8.45 -6.02 42.63
#